data_AF-F8CKS1-F1
#
_entry.id   AF-F8CKS1-F1
#
_cell.length_a   1.000
_cell.length_b   1.000
_cell.length_c   1.000
_cell.angle_alpha   90.00
_cell.angle_beta   90.00
_cell.angle_gamma   90.00
#
_symmetry.space_group_name_H-M   'P 1'
#
loop_
_entity.id
_entity.type
_entity.pdbx_description
1 polymer ?
#
loop_
_entity_poly.entity_id
_entity_poly.type
_entity_poly.pdbx_seq_one_letter_code
_entity_poly.pdbx_strand_id
1 'polypeptide(L)'
;MASGNGLSTNGLSTNGLSTNGLSTNGLSTNGLSTNGFSDWFNQDPERANELMRYIIRCAAKENQKRKYTNPVTGEKYTWEGGLGLAHNWAQGSPATQQEQEVVSACLAAHANKFGIPVDISVLGRNARGGALAYTAQELSTFSEREACFFGNLFDGTGVFAATDRGFLGADESTARACGLASAPDQTDCLPIIHTGTCQSLCQRATEASIPMGGTLAEKKNPPADGELPYYETCTYNGRAYQPLTTRLQPRDIHRCGDGICQFTERCGSGSSADSCGADCGTCPQ
;
A
#
# COMPACT_ATOMS: atom_id res chain seq x y z
N MET A 1 -6.56 11.16 1.97
CA MET A 1 -7.43 10.45 2.92
C MET A 1 -6.57 9.50 3.74
N ALA A 2 -6.72 9.47 5.07
CA ALA A 2 -6.05 8.47 5.89
C ALA A 2 -6.60 7.08 5.58
N SER A 3 -5.72 6.12 5.31
CA SER A 3 -6.11 4.74 5.02
C SER A 3 -5.35 3.79 5.93
N GLY A 4 -6.06 3.03 6.78
CA GLY A 4 -5.43 2.05 7.65
C GLY A 4 -4.83 0.88 6.87
N ASN A 5 -3.53 0.63 7.02
CA ASN A 5 -2.91 -0.61 6.55
C ASN A 5 -3.18 -1.75 7.53
N GLY A 6 -3.20 -2.98 7.04
CA GLY A 6 -3.66 -4.11 7.85
C GLY A 6 -3.94 -5.34 7.01
N LEU A 7 -3.41 -5.40 5.79
CA LEU A 7 -3.36 -6.61 5.01
C LEU A 7 -2.15 -7.41 5.51
N SER A 8 -2.34 -8.62 5.99
CA SER A 8 -1.23 -9.49 6.34
C SER A 8 -0.29 -9.70 5.14
N THR A 9 1.02 -9.81 5.35
CA THR A 9 1.98 -10.10 4.26
C THR A 9 1.71 -11.47 3.62
N ASN A 10 1.22 -12.43 4.41
CA ASN A 10 0.71 -13.72 3.93
C ASN A 10 -0.59 -13.59 3.12
N GLY A 11 -1.35 -12.51 3.33
CA GLY A 11 -2.55 -12.16 2.57
C GLY A 11 -2.25 -11.59 1.17
N LEU A 12 -1.00 -11.24 0.87
CA LEU A 12 -0.59 -10.78 -0.47
C LEU A 12 -0.51 -11.90 -1.51
N SER A 13 -0.63 -13.17 -1.13
CA SER A 13 -0.57 -14.27 -2.10
C SER A 13 -1.79 -14.24 -3.02
N THR A 14 -1.59 -13.86 -4.28
CA THR A 14 -2.62 -13.80 -5.33
C THR A 14 -2.69 -15.08 -6.15
N ASN A 15 -2.01 -16.16 -5.73
CA ASN A 15 -1.95 -17.45 -6.42
C ASN A 15 -3.32 -18.09 -6.71
N GLY A 16 -4.41 -17.52 -6.16
CA GLY A 16 -5.79 -17.86 -6.52
C GLY A 16 -6.61 -16.75 -7.20
N LEU A 17 -6.13 -15.50 -7.32
CA LEU A 17 -6.93 -14.40 -7.86
C LEU A 17 -6.88 -14.28 -9.39
N SER A 18 -5.73 -14.55 -10.00
CA SER A 18 -5.58 -14.57 -11.46
C SER A 18 -6.10 -15.89 -12.06
N THR A 19 -5.83 -17.01 -11.39
CA THR A 19 -6.21 -18.37 -11.78
C THR A 19 -7.69 -18.68 -11.61
N ASN A 20 -8.34 -18.15 -10.56
CA ASN A 20 -9.77 -18.41 -10.31
C ASN A 20 -10.70 -17.33 -10.92
N GLY A 21 -10.17 -16.51 -11.83
CA GLY A 21 -10.97 -15.67 -12.73
C GLY A 21 -11.46 -14.35 -12.16
N LEU A 22 -10.91 -13.84 -11.05
CA LEU A 22 -11.32 -12.52 -10.54
C LEU A 22 -10.79 -11.38 -11.42
N SER A 23 -9.55 -11.51 -11.93
CA SER A 23 -9.01 -10.55 -12.90
C SER A 23 -9.73 -10.60 -14.25
N THR A 24 -10.36 -11.72 -14.61
CA THR A 24 -11.06 -11.89 -15.90
C THR A 24 -12.54 -11.55 -15.85
N ASN A 25 -13.23 -11.76 -14.72
CA ASN A 25 -14.68 -11.57 -14.60
C ASN A 25 -15.11 -10.24 -13.95
N GLY A 26 -14.13 -9.41 -13.57
CA GLY A 26 -14.40 -8.12 -12.94
C GLY A 26 -14.84 -8.21 -11.48
N LEU A 27 -14.82 -7.08 -10.78
CA LEU A 27 -15.23 -6.98 -9.37
C LEU A 27 -16.74 -6.68 -9.23
N SER A 28 -17.56 -7.04 -10.22
CA SER A 28 -19.01 -6.87 -10.16
C SER A 28 -19.68 -7.98 -9.35
N THR A 29 -20.95 -7.81 -8.98
CA THR A 29 -21.74 -8.88 -8.34
C THR A 29 -21.69 -10.19 -9.15
N ASN A 30 -21.70 -10.11 -10.48
CA ASN A 30 -21.64 -11.28 -11.37
C ASN A 30 -20.25 -11.94 -11.37
N GLY A 31 -19.17 -11.15 -11.27
CA GLY A 31 -17.82 -11.69 -11.17
C GLY A 31 -17.57 -12.43 -9.85
N LEU A 32 -18.17 -11.92 -8.76
CA LEU A 32 -18.09 -12.50 -7.42
C LEU A 32 -19.00 -13.73 -7.21
N SER A 33 -19.88 -14.04 -8.15
CA SER A 33 -20.77 -15.22 -8.09
C SER A 33 -20.33 -16.37 -9.01
N THR A 34 -19.08 -16.32 -9.51
CA THR A 34 -18.50 -17.43 -10.28
C THR A 34 -18.11 -18.60 -9.37
N ASN A 35 -18.17 -19.83 -9.91
CA ASN A 35 -17.73 -21.03 -9.19
C ASN A 35 -16.26 -20.93 -8.77
N GLY A 36 -15.39 -20.45 -9.67
CA GLY A 36 -13.96 -20.26 -9.36
C GLY A 36 -13.73 -19.32 -8.18
N PHE A 37 -14.43 -18.18 -8.12
CA PHE A 37 -14.35 -17.29 -6.95
C PHE A 37 -14.82 -17.97 -5.68
N SER A 38 -15.94 -18.70 -5.73
CA SER A 38 -16.46 -19.45 -4.59
C SER A 38 -15.47 -20.52 -4.10
N ASP A 39 -14.90 -21.30 -5.01
CA ASP A 39 -13.94 -22.36 -4.69
C ASP A 39 -12.68 -21.78 -4.04
N TRP A 40 -12.17 -20.66 -4.58
CA TRP A 40 -11.05 -19.92 -3.99
C TRP A 40 -11.38 -19.39 -2.60
N PHE A 41 -12.51 -18.70 -2.45
CA PHE A 41 -12.91 -18.07 -1.19
C PHE A 41 -13.06 -19.09 -0.06
N ASN A 42 -13.57 -20.29 -0.38
CA ASN A 42 -13.80 -21.36 0.59
C ASN A 42 -12.53 -22.13 0.98
N GLN A 43 -11.38 -21.93 0.32
CA GLN A 43 -10.10 -22.53 0.77
C GLN A 43 -9.65 -21.94 2.10
N ASP A 44 -9.89 -20.63 2.30
CA ASP A 44 -9.53 -19.89 3.50
C ASP A 44 -10.39 -18.60 3.58
N PRO A 45 -11.63 -18.69 4.13
CA PRO A 45 -12.58 -17.58 4.13
C PRO A 45 -12.07 -16.34 4.88
N GLU A 46 -11.30 -16.52 5.96
CA GLU A 46 -10.76 -15.41 6.75
C GLU A 46 -9.75 -14.61 5.93
N ARG A 47 -8.77 -15.30 5.31
CA ARG A 47 -7.77 -14.66 4.45
C ARG A 47 -8.39 -14.10 3.16
N ALA A 48 -9.34 -14.80 2.56
CA ALA A 48 -10.05 -14.34 1.37
C ALA A 48 -10.86 -13.07 1.65
N ASN A 49 -11.56 -13.01 2.80
CA ASN A 49 -12.29 -11.82 3.24
C ASN A 49 -11.35 -10.64 3.49
N GLU A 50 -10.20 -10.88 4.16
CA GLU A 50 -9.18 -9.85 4.39
C GLU A 50 -8.66 -9.27 3.06
N LEU A 51 -8.28 -10.14 2.11
CA LEU A 51 -7.76 -9.73 0.81
C LEU A 51 -8.83 -8.98 -0.01
N MET A 52 -10.07 -9.46 -0.02
CA MET A 52 -11.17 -8.80 -0.73
C MET A 52 -11.48 -7.41 -0.16
N ARG A 53 -11.39 -7.24 1.15
CA ARG A 53 -11.53 -5.91 1.78
C ARG A 53 -10.55 -4.92 1.18
N TYR A 54 -9.29 -5.31 0.98
CA TYR A 54 -8.27 -4.43 0.41
C TYR A 54 -8.35 -4.30 -1.12
N ILE A 55 -8.67 -5.37 -1.86
CA ILE A 55 -8.90 -5.28 -3.31
C ILE A 55 -10.01 -4.29 -3.61
N ILE A 56 -11.16 -4.39 -2.93
CA ILE A 56 -12.28 -3.46 -3.16
C ILE A 56 -11.91 -2.04 -2.72
N ARG A 57 -11.24 -1.87 -1.57
CA ARG A 57 -10.77 -0.57 -1.09
C ARG A 57 -9.81 0.12 -2.07
N CYS A 58 -8.91 -0.64 -2.69
CA CYS A 58 -7.96 -0.14 -3.69
C CYS A 58 -8.65 0.15 -5.04
N ALA A 59 -9.43 -0.80 -5.55
CA ALA A 59 -9.98 -0.74 -6.91
C ALA A 59 -11.19 0.20 -7.04
N ALA A 60 -12.14 0.10 -6.11
CA ALA A 60 -13.40 0.84 -6.15
C ALA A 60 -13.31 2.19 -5.42
N LYS A 61 -14.19 3.14 -5.76
CA LYS A 61 -14.27 4.47 -5.11
C LYS A 61 -14.98 4.38 -3.74
N GLU A 62 -14.73 5.34 -2.85
CA GLU A 62 -15.29 5.42 -1.48
C GLU A 62 -16.81 5.18 -1.37
N ASN A 63 -17.57 5.61 -2.37
CA ASN A 63 -19.03 5.50 -2.38
C ASN A 63 -19.55 4.19 -3.00
N GLN A 64 -18.66 3.27 -3.37
CA GLN A 64 -19.02 1.99 -3.95
C GLN A 64 -18.85 0.88 -2.91
N LYS A 65 -19.76 -0.10 -2.93
CA LYS A 65 -19.66 -1.30 -2.08
C LYS A 65 -19.78 -2.56 -2.93
N ARG A 66 -19.20 -3.65 -2.47
CA ARG A 66 -19.42 -4.99 -3.02
C ARG A 66 -19.98 -5.90 -1.95
N LYS A 67 -20.93 -6.74 -2.35
CA LYS A 67 -21.58 -7.71 -1.48
C LYS A 67 -21.31 -9.08 -2.06
N TYR A 68 -21.05 -10.03 -1.17
CA TYR A 68 -20.88 -11.43 -1.51
C TYR A 68 -21.67 -12.26 -0.50
N THR A 69 -22.44 -13.22 -1.00
CA THR A 69 -23.08 -14.23 -0.16
C THR A 69 -22.40 -15.54 -0.50
N ASN A 70 -21.73 -16.16 0.48
CA ASN A 70 -21.09 -17.44 0.27
C ASN A 70 -22.16 -18.51 -0.03
N PRO A 71 -22.13 -19.16 -1.21
CA PRO A 71 -23.16 -20.11 -1.61
C PRO A 71 -23.08 -21.44 -0.83
N VAL A 72 -21.95 -21.73 -0.17
CA VAL A 72 -21.74 -22.94 0.64
C VAL A 72 -22.22 -22.72 2.08
N THR A 73 -21.85 -21.60 2.70
CA THR A 73 -22.15 -21.34 4.13
C THR A 73 -23.37 -20.44 4.36
N GLY A 74 -23.80 -19.67 3.35
CA GLY A 74 -24.84 -18.65 3.47
C GLY A 74 -24.38 -17.34 4.14
N GLU A 75 -23.10 -17.25 4.55
CA GLU A 75 -22.54 -16.06 5.19
C GLU A 75 -22.49 -14.87 4.21
N LYS A 76 -22.71 -13.66 4.73
CA LYS A 76 -22.78 -12.43 3.93
C LYS A 76 -21.62 -11.49 4.27
N TYR A 77 -20.88 -11.10 3.24
CA TYR A 77 -19.77 -10.16 3.32
C TYR A 77 -20.14 -8.86 2.59
N THR A 78 -19.62 -7.74 3.11
CA THR A 78 -19.71 -6.44 2.46
C THR A 78 -18.36 -5.74 2.56
N TRP A 79 -17.83 -5.32 1.41
CA TRP A 79 -16.57 -4.60 1.32
C TRP A 79 -16.81 -3.19 0.76
N GLU A 80 -16.16 -2.20 1.37
CA GLU A 80 -16.27 -0.80 0.98
C GLU A 80 -15.10 -0.38 0.09
N GLY A 81 -15.40 0.39 -0.95
CA GLY A 81 -14.39 0.99 -1.81
C GLY A 81 -13.65 2.13 -1.11
N GLY A 82 -12.64 2.67 -1.78
CA GLY A 82 -11.83 3.77 -1.28
C GLY A 82 -11.19 4.55 -2.42
N LEU A 83 -9.99 4.14 -2.83
CA LEU A 83 -9.09 4.91 -3.68
C LEU A 83 -9.54 5.03 -5.14
N GLY A 84 -10.32 4.07 -5.65
CA GLY A 84 -10.83 4.13 -7.02
C GLY A 84 -9.75 3.95 -8.09
N LEU A 85 -8.74 3.10 -7.83
CA LEU A 85 -7.57 2.94 -8.70
C LEU A 85 -7.88 2.19 -10.00
N ALA A 86 -8.87 1.30 -10.00
CA ALA A 86 -9.16 0.39 -11.12
C ALA A 86 -10.63 0.47 -11.52
N HIS A 87 -10.96 1.48 -12.33
CA HIS A 87 -12.34 1.80 -12.68
C HIS A 87 -13.04 0.72 -13.51
N ASN A 88 -12.39 0.21 -14.56
CA ASN A 88 -12.98 -0.80 -15.44
C ASN A 88 -13.18 -2.09 -14.66
N TRP A 89 -12.16 -2.50 -13.90
CA TRP A 89 -12.23 -3.68 -13.08
C TRP A 89 -13.34 -3.59 -12.03
N ALA A 90 -13.45 -2.44 -11.34
CA ALA A 90 -14.53 -2.18 -10.41
C ALA A 90 -15.92 -2.23 -11.07
N GLN A 91 -16.06 -1.81 -12.32
CA GLN A 91 -17.32 -1.84 -13.06
C GLN A 91 -17.68 -3.21 -13.64
N GLY A 92 -16.82 -4.23 -13.47
CA GLY A 92 -17.11 -5.59 -13.92
C GLY A 92 -16.43 -6.00 -15.22
N SER A 93 -15.56 -5.16 -15.78
CA SER A 93 -14.71 -5.57 -16.90
C SER A 93 -13.50 -6.38 -16.41
N PRO A 94 -12.84 -7.17 -17.27
CA PRO A 94 -11.53 -7.71 -16.97
C PRO A 94 -10.55 -6.60 -16.56
N ALA A 95 -9.70 -6.87 -15.57
CA ALA A 95 -8.68 -5.94 -15.11
C ALA A 95 -7.63 -5.72 -16.20
N THR A 96 -7.38 -4.46 -16.57
CA THR A 96 -6.25 -4.15 -17.45
C THR A 96 -4.92 -4.37 -16.72
N GLN A 97 -3.82 -4.44 -17.46
CA GLN A 97 -2.49 -4.55 -16.85
C GLN A 97 -2.18 -3.37 -15.93
N GLN A 98 -2.53 -2.14 -16.31
CA GLN A 98 -2.33 -0.96 -15.45
C GLN A 98 -3.19 -1.03 -14.18
N GLU A 99 -4.40 -1.58 -14.27
CA GLU A 99 -5.27 -1.81 -13.11
C GLU A 99 -4.68 -2.85 -12.16
N GLN A 100 -4.14 -3.94 -12.71
CA GLN A 100 -3.43 -4.95 -11.93
C GLN A 100 -2.21 -4.36 -11.22
N GLU A 101 -1.41 -3.55 -11.92
CA GLU A 101 -0.20 -2.92 -11.36
C GLU A 101 -0.52 -1.96 -10.22
N VAL A 102 -1.45 -1.02 -10.43
CA VAL A 102 -1.77 -0.01 -9.42
C VAL A 102 -2.50 -0.62 -8.21
N VAL A 103 -3.32 -1.66 -8.41
CA VAL A 103 -3.93 -2.39 -7.28
C VAL A 103 -2.87 -3.21 -6.55
N SER A 104 -1.92 -3.84 -7.26
CA SER A 104 -0.80 -4.55 -6.63
C SER A 104 0.05 -3.62 -5.77
N ALA A 105 0.36 -2.41 -6.28
CA ALA A 105 1.03 -1.36 -5.51
C ALA A 105 0.24 -0.97 -4.25
N CYS A 106 -1.08 -0.84 -4.36
CA CYS A 106 -1.95 -0.51 -3.23
C CYS A 106 -2.00 -1.62 -2.18
N LEU A 107 -2.08 -2.88 -2.61
CA LEU A 107 -2.03 -4.03 -1.71
C LEU A 107 -0.69 -4.08 -0.97
N ALA A 108 0.43 -3.90 -1.68
CA ALA A 108 1.75 -3.84 -1.07
C ALA A 108 1.87 -2.67 -0.07
N ALA A 109 1.36 -1.48 -0.43
CA ALA A 109 1.31 -0.32 0.47
C ALA A 109 0.48 -0.60 1.74
N HIS A 110 -0.57 -1.42 1.64
CA HIS A 110 -1.41 -1.79 2.77
C HIS A 110 -0.96 -3.04 3.53
N ALA A 111 0.12 -3.67 3.09
CA ALA A 111 0.71 -4.79 3.78
C ALA A 111 1.20 -4.38 5.18
N ASN A 112 1.04 -5.30 6.13
CA ASN A 112 1.32 -5.07 7.53
C ASN A 112 1.88 -6.35 8.15
N LYS A 113 3.19 -6.33 8.43
CA LYS A 113 3.89 -7.45 9.08
C LYS A 113 3.43 -7.69 10.51
N PHE A 114 3.14 -6.61 11.25
CA PHE A 114 2.88 -6.67 12.69
C PHE A 114 1.40 -6.77 13.04
N GLY A 115 0.50 -6.65 12.06
CA GLY A 115 -0.94 -6.64 12.27
C GLY A 115 -1.46 -5.40 13.01
N ILE A 116 -0.61 -4.39 13.25
CA ILE A 116 -0.94 -3.14 13.95
C ILE A 116 -1.26 -2.07 12.92
N PRO A 117 -2.53 -1.64 12.78
CA PRO A 117 -2.89 -0.68 11.75
C PRO A 117 -2.23 0.68 11.99
N VAL A 118 -1.64 1.22 10.92
CA VAL A 118 -1.09 2.56 10.82
C VAL A 118 -1.85 3.28 9.72
N ASP A 119 -2.27 4.51 10.02
CA ASP A 119 -2.87 5.36 9.02
C ASP A 119 -1.79 5.81 8.04
N ILE A 120 -2.03 5.63 6.74
CA ILE A 120 -1.13 6.12 5.70
C ILE A 120 -1.87 7.08 4.76
N SER A 121 -1.16 8.08 4.26
CA SER A 121 -1.57 8.82 3.06
C SER A 121 -1.11 8.04 1.84
N VAL A 122 -2.00 7.85 0.86
CA VAL A 122 -1.69 7.17 -0.40
C VAL A 122 -1.84 8.16 -1.54
N LEU A 123 -0.75 8.34 -2.28
CA LEU A 123 -0.58 9.33 -3.34
C LEU A 123 -0.15 8.62 -4.62
N GLY A 124 -0.45 9.21 -5.78
CA GLY A 124 -0.15 8.60 -7.07
C GLY A 124 -1.27 8.82 -8.07
N ARG A 125 -1.42 7.86 -8.98
CA ARG A 125 -2.41 7.88 -10.05
C ARG A 125 -3.25 6.62 -10.07
N ASN A 126 -4.48 6.73 -10.53
CA ASN A 126 -5.29 5.57 -10.93
C ASN A 126 -4.84 5.04 -12.31
N ALA A 127 -5.32 3.87 -12.71
CA ALA A 127 -4.94 3.21 -13.96
C ALA A 127 -5.33 3.99 -15.24
N ARG A 128 -6.14 5.04 -15.13
CA ARG A 128 -6.50 5.95 -16.24
C ARG A 128 -5.66 7.23 -16.26
N GLY A 129 -4.62 7.32 -15.44
CA GLY A 129 -3.74 8.47 -15.33
C GLY A 129 -4.30 9.64 -14.51
N GLY A 130 -5.48 9.50 -13.89
CA GLY A 130 -6.01 10.52 -12.99
C GLY A 130 -5.27 10.52 -11.67
N ALA A 131 -4.77 11.67 -11.23
CA ALA A 131 -4.14 11.82 -9.92
C ALA A 131 -5.14 11.54 -8.80
N LEU A 132 -4.68 10.87 -7.74
CA LEU A 132 -5.45 10.73 -6.51
C LEU A 132 -5.60 12.10 -5.85
N ALA A 133 -6.78 12.37 -5.30
CA ALA A 133 -7.04 13.61 -4.58
C ALA A 133 -6.37 13.57 -3.20
N TYR A 134 -5.68 14.66 -2.85
CA TYR A 134 -5.06 14.88 -1.54
C TYR A 134 -5.26 16.33 -1.11
N THR A 135 -4.93 16.65 0.15
CA THR A 135 -5.02 18.02 0.69
C THR A 135 -3.72 18.48 1.35
N ALA A 136 -3.56 19.80 1.55
CA ALA A 136 -2.41 20.35 2.26
C ALA A 136 -2.46 19.93 3.72
N GLN A 137 -3.67 19.85 4.28
CA GLN A 137 -3.88 19.32 5.62
C GLN A 137 -3.44 17.85 5.71
N GLU A 138 -3.76 17.03 4.71
CA GLU A 138 -3.27 15.66 4.63
C GLU A 138 -1.74 15.62 4.54
N LEU A 139 -1.12 16.39 3.66
CA LEU A 139 0.35 16.41 3.55
C LEU A 139 1.04 16.97 4.80
N SER A 140 0.39 17.87 5.53
CA SER A 140 0.86 18.39 6.82
C SER A 140 0.73 17.34 7.93
N THR A 141 -0.37 16.58 7.94
CA THR A 141 -0.62 15.51 8.92
C THR A 141 0.29 14.30 8.66
N PHE A 142 0.46 13.94 7.39
CA PHE A 142 1.32 12.86 6.90
C PHE A 142 2.62 13.45 6.32
N SER A 143 3.35 14.20 7.14
CA SER A 143 4.54 14.94 6.71
C SER A 143 5.72 14.02 6.38
N GLU A 144 5.78 12.84 6.98
CA GLU A 144 6.89 11.91 6.81
C GLU A 144 6.76 11.15 5.48
N ARG A 145 7.77 11.28 4.61
CA ARG A 145 7.87 10.41 3.43
C ARG A 145 8.14 8.97 3.87
N GLU A 146 7.57 8.01 3.16
CA GLU A 146 7.75 6.59 3.47
C GLU A 146 8.45 5.88 2.30
N ALA A 147 7.66 5.48 1.31
CA ALA A 147 8.08 4.58 0.26
C ALA A 147 7.24 4.76 -1.00
N CYS A 148 7.73 4.17 -2.08
CA CYS A 148 6.98 3.92 -3.29
C CYS A 148 6.83 2.41 -3.48
N PHE A 149 5.60 2.00 -3.77
CA PHE A 149 5.21 0.62 -4.01
C PHE A 149 4.82 0.44 -5.47
N PHE A 150 5.27 -0.64 -6.11
CA PHE A 150 5.01 -0.92 -7.51
C PHE A 150 5.16 -2.42 -7.82
N GLY A 151 4.79 -2.86 -9.01
CA GLY A 151 4.87 -4.25 -9.45
C GLY A 151 3.53 -4.79 -9.92
N ASN A 152 3.45 -6.11 -10.12
CA ASN A 152 2.23 -6.79 -10.54
C ASN A 152 2.16 -8.19 -9.91
N LEU A 153 1.17 -8.40 -9.05
CA LEU A 153 0.91 -9.69 -8.41
C LEU A 153 0.18 -10.69 -9.34
N PHE A 154 -0.37 -10.24 -10.47
CA PHE A 154 -1.24 -11.03 -11.32
C PHE A 154 -0.51 -11.71 -12.49
N ASP A 155 0.71 -11.28 -12.82
CA ASP A 155 1.53 -11.82 -13.91
C ASP A 155 2.79 -12.57 -13.43
N GLY A 156 2.94 -12.76 -12.12
CA GLY A 156 4.09 -13.43 -11.50
C GLY A 156 5.33 -12.56 -11.31
N THR A 157 5.30 -11.28 -11.70
CA THR A 157 6.40 -10.33 -11.45
C THR A 157 6.66 -10.14 -9.96
N GLY A 158 5.60 -10.12 -9.14
CA GLY A 158 5.68 -9.76 -7.73
C GLY A 158 5.56 -8.26 -7.49
N VAL A 159 5.81 -7.84 -6.26
CA VAL A 159 5.71 -6.44 -5.81
C VAL A 159 6.97 -5.99 -5.12
N PHE A 160 7.25 -4.70 -5.28
CA PHE A 160 8.47 -4.05 -4.84
C PHE A 160 8.14 -2.83 -4.00
N ALA A 161 9.05 -2.52 -3.07
CA ALA A 161 9.03 -1.30 -2.28
C ALA A 161 10.41 -0.64 -2.33
N ALA A 162 10.46 0.67 -2.50
CA ALA A 162 11.69 1.46 -2.38
C ALA A 162 11.47 2.61 -1.41
N THR A 163 12.51 3.04 -0.70
CA THR A 163 12.40 4.09 0.32
C THR A 163 12.43 5.49 -0.31
N ASP A 164 11.55 6.41 0.13
CA ASP A 164 11.52 7.82 -0.33
C ASP A 164 12.28 8.76 0.62
N ARG A 165 12.55 8.30 1.86
CA ARG A 165 13.28 9.07 2.88
C ARG A 165 14.71 8.56 3.15
N GLY A 166 15.16 7.51 2.46
CA GLY A 166 16.33 6.72 2.88
C GLY A 166 15.97 5.62 3.88
N PHE A 167 16.99 4.92 4.38
CA PHE A 167 16.82 3.90 5.43
C PHE A 167 16.59 4.55 6.80
N LEU A 168 16.00 3.80 7.72
CA LEU A 168 15.86 4.22 9.12
C LEU A 168 17.23 4.45 9.75
N GLY A 169 17.35 5.51 10.55
CA GLY A 169 18.49 5.70 11.44
C GLY A 169 18.60 4.58 12.46
N ALA A 170 19.79 4.39 13.05
CA ALA A 170 19.99 3.34 14.06
C ALA A 170 19.12 3.56 15.32
N ASP A 171 18.76 4.80 15.62
CA ASP A 171 17.86 5.22 16.69
C ASP A 171 16.37 5.14 16.29
N GLU A 172 16.06 4.95 15.01
CA GLU A 172 14.68 4.97 14.50
C GLU A 172 14.09 3.56 14.37
N SER A 173 12.80 3.44 14.63
CA SER A 173 12.03 2.23 14.31
C SER A 173 10.60 2.55 13.88
N THR A 174 9.89 1.59 13.29
CA THR A 174 8.51 1.80 12.84
C THR A 174 7.75 0.48 12.64
N ALA A 175 6.44 0.51 12.85
CA ALA A 175 5.53 -0.57 12.48
C ALA A 175 5.41 -0.76 10.95
N ARG A 176 5.90 0.20 10.15
CA ARG A 176 5.82 0.22 8.68
C ARG A 176 7.05 -0.42 8.00
N ALA A 177 7.51 -1.53 8.55
CA ALA A 177 8.74 -2.21 8.11
C ALA A 177 8.78 -2.60 6.61
N CYS A 178 7.62 -2.75 5.95
CA CYS A 178 7.55 -3.12 4.53
C CYS A 178 7.65 -1.93 3.56
N GLY A 179 7.56 -0.71 4.06
CA GLY A 179 7.87 0.51 3.31
C GLY A 179 9.23 1.07 3.73
N LEU A 180 9.50 1.09 5.03
CA LEU A 180 10.73 1.60 5.61
C LEU A 180 11.61 0.45 6.09
N ALA A 181 12.63 0.16 5.29
CA ALA A 181 13.65 -0.82 5.66
C ALA A 181 14.75 -0.17 6.51
N SER A 182 15.33 -0.95 7.42
CA SER A 182 16.54 -0.58 8.16
C SER A 182 17.82 -1.00 7.42
N ALA A 183 17.67 -1.91 6.43
CA ALA A 183 18.78 -2.45 5.64
C ALA A 183 18.32 -2.80 4.20
N PRO A 184 19.23 -2.77 3.21
CA PRO A 184 18.89 -3.06 1.81
C PRO A 184 18.46 -4.50 1.53
N ASP A 185 18.79 -5.47 2.40
CA ASP A 185 18.52 -6.90 2.25
C ASP A 185 17.42 -7.43 3.18
N GLN A 186 16.57 -6.53 3.71
CA GLN A 186 15.47 -6.92 4.59
C GLN A 186 14.46 -7.84 3.87
N THR A 187 14.31 -9.07 4.35
CA THR A 187 13.43 -10.11 3.78
C THR A 187 12.14 -10.34 4.56
N ASP A 188 11.95 -9.61 5.65
CA ASP A 188 10.85 -9.76 6.61
C ASP A 188 9.46 -9.45 6.06
N CYS A 189 9.38 -8.91 4.84
CA CYS A 189 8.16 -8.45 4.20
C CYS A 189 7.83 -9.19 2.91
N LEU A 190 8.45 -10.36 2.66
CA LEU A 190 8.07 -11.23 1.55
C LEU A 190 6.54 -11.43 1.52
N PRO A 191 5.90 -11.36 0.34
CA PRO A 191 6.52 -11.32 -1.00
C PRO A 191 6.93 -9.93 -1.50
N ILE A 192 6.88 -8.87 -0.68
CA ILE A 192 7.36 -7.54 -1.05
C ILE A 192 8.89 -7.55 -1.01
N ILE A 193 9.50 -7.25 -2.15
CA ILE A 193 10.96 -7.16 -2.29
C ILE A 193 11.40 -5.70 -2.18
N HIS A 194 12.32 -5.40 -1.26
CA HIS A 194 12.89 -4.06 -1.16
C HIS A 194 13.92 -3.80 -2.27
N THR A 195 13.79 -2.67 -2.97
CA THR A 195 14.60 -2.33 -4.13
C THR A 195 15.15 -0.91 -4.02
N GLY A 196 16.10 -0.68 -3.12
CA GLY A 196 16.80 0.62 -3.02
C GLY A 196 15.88 1.80 -2.68
N THR A 197 16.08 2.93 -3.39
CA THR A 197 15.37 4.20 -3.11
C THR A 197 14.48 4.64 -4.27
N CYS A 198 13.37 5.31 -3.97
CA CYS A 198 12.46 5.84 -4.97
C CYS A 198 13.15 6.84 -5.91
N GLN A 199 14.06 7.66 -5.39
CA GLN A 199 14.82 8.60 -6.22
C GLN A 199 15.66 7.91 -7.29
N SER A 200 16.19 6.71 -7.00
CA SER A 200 17.02 5.96 -7.96
C SER A 200 16.20 5.20 -9.01
N LEU A 201 14.99 4.78 -8.67
CA LEU A 201 14.16 3.93 -9.53
C LEU A 201 13.01 4.65 -10.22
N CYS A 202 12.58 5.79 -9.68
CA CYS A 202 11.31 6.39 -10.02
C CYS A 202 11.43 7.84 -10.45
N GLN A 203 10.63 8.20 -11.44
CA GLN A 203 10.45 9.56 -11.91
C GLN A 203 9.38 10.25 -11.07
N ARG A 204 9.73 11.39 -10.47
CA ARG A 204 8.80 12.21 -9.69
C ARG A 204 7.79 12.87 -10.63
N ALA A 205 6.53 12.95 -10.21
CA ALA A 205 5.50 13.57 -11.03
C ALA A 205 5.75 15.09 -11.18
N THR A 206 5.44 15.62 -12.35
CA THR A 206 5.55 17.06 -12.64
C THR A 206 4.19 17.65 -12.98
N GLU A 207 4.07 18.98 -12.95
CA GLU A 207 2.83 19.66 -13.34
C GLU A 207 2.41 19.33 -14.79
N ALA A 208 3.38 19.12 -15.67
CA ALA A 208 3.16 18.78 -17.09
C ALA A 208 2.60 17.38 -17.31
N SER A 209 2.79 16.44 -16.36
CA SER A 209 2.29 15.08 -16.55
C SER A 209 0.79 14.94 -16.24
N ILE A 210 0.16 15.97 -15.68
CA ILE A 210 -1.27 16.05 -15.40
C ILE A 210 -2.03 16.25 -16.72
N PRO A 211 -2.90 15.32 -17.14
CA PRO A 211 -3.63 15.44 -18.41
C PRO A 211 -4.45 16.74 -18.45
N MET A 212 -4.36 17.44 -19.58
CA MET A 212 -4.87 18.79 -19.86
C MET A 212 -6.20 19.13 -19.17
N GLY A 213 -6.20 20.20 -18.38
CA GLY A 213 -7.44 20.91 -18.03
C GLY A 213 -7.45 21.65 -16.69
N GLY A 214 -6.61 21.28 -15.72
CA GLY A 214 -6.64 21.91 -14.39
C GLY A 214 -5.43 22.79 -14.12
N THR A 215 -5.62 24.10 -14.02
CA THR A 215 -4.59 25.00 -13.45
C THR A 215 -4.40 24.71 -11.96
N LEU A 216 -3.23 25.04 -11.39
CA LEU A 216 -2.94 24.82 -9.96
C LEU A 216 -4.03 25.38 -9.02
N ALA A 217 -4.70 26.45 -9.46
CA ALA A 217 -5.76 27.14 -8.72
C ALA A 217 -7.06 26.32 -8.58
N GLU A 218 -7.32 25.36 -9.46
CA GLU A 218 -8.51 24.50 -9.38
C GLU A 218 -8.29 23.25 -8.51
N LYS A 219 -7.06 23.04 -8.04
CA LYS A 219 -6.73 21.94 -7.14
C LYS A 219 -6.74 22.45 -5.72
N LYS A 220 -7.61 21.86 -4.90
CA LYS A 220 -7.48 21.94 -3.44
C LYS A 220 -6.11 21.37 -3.07
N ASN A 221 -5.14 22.28 -2.88
CA ASN A 221 -3.88 22.08 -2.16
C ASN A 221 -2.67 21.48 -2.93
N PRO A 222 -1.93 22.30 -3.69
CA PRO A 222 -0.57 21.96 -4.12
C PRO A 222 0.45 22.02 -2.95
N PRO A 223 1.55 21.25 -3.00
CA PRO A 223 2.68 21.36 -2.06
C PRO A 223 3.44 22.70 -2.21
N ALA A 224 4.22 23.07 -1.18
CA ALA A 224 4.79 24.41 -1.01
C ALA A 224 5.99 24.74 -1.92
N ASP A 225 6.55 23.75 -2.64
CA ASP A 225 7.83 23.81 -3.34
C ASP A 225 7.74 23.47 -4.85
N GLY A 226 6.54 23.23 -5.39
CA GLY A 226 6.32 22.97 -6.82
C GLY A 226 6.58 21.53 -7.28
N GLU A 227 7.16 20.67 -6.43
CA GLU A 227 7.26 19.23 -6.70
C GLU A 227 6.02 18.48 -6.24
N LEU A 228 5.46 17.60 -7.07
CA LEU A 228 4.34 16.78 -6.63
C LEU A 228 4.79 15.74 -5.58
N PRO A 229 3.94 15.40 -4.60
CA PRO A 229 4.31 14.58 -3.46
C PRO A 229 4.34 13.07 -3.78
N TYR A 230 4.41 12.70 -5.06
CA TYR A 230 4.36 11.30 -5.52
C TYR A 230 5.16 11.09 -6.81
N TYR A 231 5.44 9.82 -7.09
CA TYR A 231 6.12 9.36 -8.30
C TYR A 231 5.13 8.91 -9.37
N GLU A 232 5.47 9.10 -10.66
CA GLU A 232 4.59 8.76 -11.78
C GLU A 232 4.96 7.44 -12.46
N THR A 233 6.24 7.05 -12.42
CA THR A 233 6.73 5.82 -13.04
C THR A 233 7.95 5.32 -12.27
N CYS A 234 7.99 4.03 -11.96
CA CYS A 234 9.18 3.36 -11.45
C CYS A 234 9.66 2.34 -12.49
N THR A 235 10.97 2.30 -12.75
CA THR A 235 11.56 1.31 -13.65
C THR A 235 12.41 0.34 -12.85
N TYR A 236 12.10 -0.95 -12.99
CA TYR A 236 12.86 -2.02 -12.34
C TYR A 236 12.99 -3.21 -13.28
N ASN A 237 14.19 -3.79 -13.38
CA ASN A 237 14.52 -4.87 -14.30
C ASN A 237 14.07 -4.61 -15.76
N GLY A 238 14.21 -3.36 -16.23
CA GLY A 238 13.86 -2.95 -17.59
C GLY A 238 12.36 -2.79 -17.87
N ARG A 239 11.48 -2.96 -16.86
CA ARG A 239 10.03 -2.73 -16.98
C ARG A 239 9.62 -1.49 -16.19
N ALA A 240 8.77 -0.68 -16.81
CA ALA A 240 8.12 0.46 -16.18
C ALA A 240 6.83 0.01 -15.49
N TYR A 241 6.58 0.54 -14.29
CA TYR A 241 5.39 0.31 -13.50
C TYR A 241 4.82 1.64 -13.03
N GLN A 242 3.51 1.68 -12.81
CA GLN A 242 2.85 2.81 -12.15
C GLN A 242 2.90 2.64 -10.63
N PRO A 243 3.64 3.49 -9.89
CA PRO A 243 3.77 3.34 -8.45
C PRO A 243 2.64 4.04 -7.70
N LEU A 244 2.51 3.67 -6.43
CA LEU A 244 1.86 4.49 -5.41
C LEU A 244 2.91 4.92 -4.39
N THR A 245 2.83 6.17 -3.96
CA THR A 245 3.69 6.76 -2.94
C THR A 245 2.92 6.86 -1.64
N THR A 246 3.54 6.52 -0.52
CA THR A 246 2.92 6.62 0.79
C THR A 246 3.65 7.60 1.70
N ARG A 247 2.90 8.14 2.66
CA ARG A 247 3.41 9.02 3.71
C ARG A 247 2.82 8.64 5.06
N LEU A 248 3.57 8.87 6.12
CA LEU A 248 3.25 8.56 7.51
C LEU A 248 3.10 9.83 8.34
N GLN A 249 2.50 9.70 9.51
CA GLN A 249 2.56 10.77 10.51
C GLN A 249 3.90 10.69 11.24
N PRO A 250 4.45 11.81 11.75
CA PRO A 250 5.68 11.81 12.54
C PRO A 250 5.68 10.82 13.70
N ARG A 251 4.54 10.65 14.37
CA ARG A 251 4.36 9.72 15.49
C ARG A 251 4.55 8.24 15.14
N ASP A 252 4.48 7.89 13.85
CA ASP A 252 4.65 6.52 13.37
C ASP A 252 6.12 6.19 13.05
N ILE A 253 7.03 7.17 13.24
CA ILE A 253 8.48 7.00 13.31
C ILE A 253 8.88 7.13 14.78
N HIS A 254 9.24 6.01 15.38
CA HIS A 254 9.64 5.90 16.76
C HIS A 254 11.14 6.19 16.89
N ARG A 255 11.57 6.76 18.01
CA ARG A 255 12.99 7.05 18.27
C ARG A 255 13.39 6.68 19.67
N CYS A 256 14.52 5.98 19.78
CA CYS A 256 15.11 5.73 21.08
C CYS A 256 15.55 7.06 21.73
N GLY A 257 15.05 7.29 22.94
CA GLY A 257 15.18 8.52 23.70
C GLY A 257 13.97 9.47 23.60
N ASP A 258 12.85 9.04 23.01
CA ASP A 258 11.62 9.83 22.96
C ASP A 258 10.73 9.69 24.22
N GLY A 259 11.14 8.84 25.16
CA GLY A 259 10.51 8.63 26.44
C GLY A 259 9.42 7.56 26.46
N ILE A 260 9.21 6.84 25.36
CA ILE A 260 8.25 5.75 25.27
C ILE A 260 8.95 4.53 24.67
N CYS A 261 9.06 3.42 25.42
CA CYS A 261 9.55 2.17 24.82
C CYS A 261 8.50 1.60 23.85
N GLN A 262 8.66 1.80 22.54
CA GLN A 262 7.75 1.23 21.55
C GLN A 262 8.03 -0.25 21.31
N PHE A 263 7.03 -0.99 20.83
CA PHE A 263 7.13 -2.44 20.61
C PHE A 263 8.18 -2.84 19.55
N THR A 264 8.57 -1.87 18.71
CA THR A 264 9.63 -2.01 17.71
C THR A 264 11.02 -1.73 18.27
N GLU A 265 11.11 -1.28 19.51
CA GLU A 265 12.36 -1.10 20.24
C GLU A 265 12.64 -2.29 21.17
N ARG A 266 13.89 -2.40 21.59
CA ARG A 266 14.37 -3.46 22.49
C ARG A 266 15.08 -2.83 23.67
N CYS A 267 14.93 -3.45 24.83
CA CYS A 267 15.77 -3.16 25.99
C CYS A 267 17.26 -3.26 25.63
N GLY A 268 18.11 -2.55 26.36
CA GLY A 268 19.54 -2.57 26.13
C GLY A 268 20.27 -1.51 26.94
N SER A 269 21.51 -1.21 26.54
CA SER A 269 22.34 -0.17 27.17
C SER A 269 22.81 0.89 26.18
N GLY A 270 22.27 0.89 24.96
CA GLY A 270 22.64 1.77 23.87
C GLY A 270 21.57 2.83 23.60
N SER A 271 21.69 3.46 22.44
CA SER A 271 20.77 4.48 21.91
C SER A 271 20.16 4.08 20.56
N SER A 272 20.35 2.84 20.14
CA SER A 272 19.72 2.29 18.93
C SER A 272 18.37 1.68 19.28
N ALA A 273 17.44 1.61 18.32
CA ALA A 273 16.15 0.94 18.52
C ALA A 273 16.31 -0.52 18.99
N ASP A 274 17.30 -1.25 18.47
CA ASP A 274 17.58 -2.66 18.87
C ASP A 274 18.29 -2.81 20.23
N SER A 275 18.63 -1.71 20.91
CA SER A 275 19.26 -1.71 22.23
C SER A 275 19.01 -0.36 22.93
N CYS A 276 17.74 0.01 23.10
CA CYS A 276 17.33 1.30 23.63
C CYS A 276 17.31 1.31 25.17
N GLY A 277 18.41 1.75 25.78
CA GLY A 277 18.48 1.89 27.23
C GLY A 277 17.68 3.07 27.77
N ALA A 278 17.53 4.13 26.97
CA ALA A 278 16.87 5.37 27.39
C ALA A 278 15.37 5.14 27.65
N ASP A 279 14.69 4.42 26.75
CA ASP A 279 13.24 4.24 26.83
C ASP A 279 12.84 2.86 27.36
N CYS A 280 13.54 1.80 26.92
CA CYS A 280 13.22 0.41 27.29
C CYS A 280 14.00 -0.14 28.48
N GLY A 281 14.96 0.62 29.01
CA GLY A 281 15.83 0.19 30.10
C GLY A 281 16.73 -1.00 29.75
N THR A 282 17.43 -1.53 30.75
CA THR A 282 18.31 -2.70 30.58
C THR A 282 17.51 -3.99 30.43
N CYS A 283 17.99 -4.92 29.59
CA CYS A 283 17.30 -6.19 29.41
C CYS A 283 17.27 -7.04 30.70
N PRO A 284 16.13 -7.69 31.00
CA PRO A 284 16.06 -8.69 32.06
C PRO A 284 17.09 -9.81 31.83
N GLN A 285 17.65 -10.34 32.91
CA GLN A 285 18.48 -11.54 32.88
C GLN A 285 17.64 -12.82 32.83
#